data_AF-A0A3B8Z8Z4-F1
#
_entry.id   AF-A0A3B8Z8Z4-F1
#
_cell.length_a   1.000
_cell.length_b   1.000
_cell.length_c   1.000
_cell.angle_alpha   90.00
_cell.angle_beta   90.00
_cell.angle_gamma   90.00
#
_symmetry.space_group_name_H-M   'P 1'
#
loop_
_entity.id
_entity.type
_entity.pdbx_description
1 polymer ?
#
loop_
_entity_poly.entity_id
_entity_poly.type
_entity_poly.pdbx_seq_one_letter_code
_entity_poly.pdbx_strand_id
1 'polypeptide(L)'
;MKLLFYKIRLLVILSASVTSLGCSTIEQIKNEPISGKNDTELTSGTLFSAARAGNPKGITLILAFSGGGTRASALSYGVLEELRDTNVTIGGKSTRLLDEVDFISSVSGGSITAAYYGLFRDKIFYDFKDKLLTRDLKEQIISTVLNPLRWFSNLGITDHTVGIYADAGFGEYTFGDMLEKGPPYIAINATDLSQGARFSFLQDYFNLICSDLSTFPVARAVAASAAMPLLFDPIVLKNYDTCDIKDSINFLSSKTSIGKHSIRNTASAALSYSNKKERPFVHLVDG
;
A
#
# COMPACT_ATOMS: atom_id res chain seq x y z
N MET A 1 42.78 32.10 -37.13
CA MET A 1 42.31 30.68 -37.16
C MET A 1 42.34 29.99 -35.80
N LYS A 2 43.47 29.99 -35.05
CA LYS A 2 43.57 29.33 -33.73
C LYS A 2 42.57 29.81 -32.66
N LEU A 3 42.25 31.10 -32.63
CA LEU A 3 41.29 31.66 -31.65
C LEU A 3 39.84 31.16 -31.87
N LEU A 4 39.46 30.90 -33.12
CA LEU A 4 38.12 30.43 -33.47
C LEU A 4 37.93 28.97 -33.02
N PHE A 5 38.94 28.13 -33.21
CA PHE A 5 38.95 26.75 -32.71
C PHE A 5 38.88 26.66 -31.19
N TYR A 6 39.51 27.59 -30.47
CA TYR A 6 39.45 27.65 -29.01
C TYR A 6 38.03 28.01 -28.52
N LYS A 7 37.39 29.02 -29.14
CA LYS A 7 36.00 29.39 -28.82
C LYS A 7 35.01 28.27 -29.11
N ILE A 8 35.17 27.56 -30.23
CA ILE A 8 34.32 26.41 -30.58
C ILE A 8 34.51 25.26 -29.58
N ARG A 9 35.75 24.93 -29.20
CA ARG A 9 36.02 23.93 -28.15
C ARG A 9 35.41 24.31 -26.80
N LEU A 10 35.53 25.58 -26.39
CA LEU A 10 34.96 26.05 -25.14
C LEU A 10 33.43 25.95 -25.15
N LEU A 11 32.78 26.26 -26.27
CA LEU A 11 31.33 26.18 -26.43
C LEU A 11 30.82 24.73 -26.43
N VAL A 12 31.56 23.81 -27.06
CA VAL A 12 31.26 22.37 -27.04
C VAL A 12 31.40 21.81 -25.62
N ILE A 13 32.47 22.17 -24.89
CA ILE A 13 32.68 21.76 -23.50
C ILE A 13 31.57 22.32 -22.61
N LEU A 14 31.22 23.61 -22.74
CA LEU A 14 30.12 24.20 -21.97
C LEU A 14 28.78 23.52 -22.27
N SER A 15 28.49 23.18 -23.53
CA SER A 15 27.26 22.46 -23.89
C SER A 15 27.23 21.04 -23.31
N ALA A 16 28.37 20.35 -23.29
CA ALA A 16 28.51 19.01 -22.73
C ALA A 16 28.40 19.01 -21.19
N SER A 17 28.84 20.09 -20.53
CA SER A 17 28.69 20.32 -19.09
C SER A 17 27.24 20.65 -18.70
N VAL A 18 26.48 21.34 -19.55
CA VAL A 18 25.05 21.62 -19.29
C VAL A 18 24.19 20.36 -19.48
N THR A 19 24.58 19.45 -20.38
CA THR A 19 23.89 18.16 -20.57
C THR A 19 24.23 17.10 -19.51
N SER A 20 25.20 17.38 -18.62
CA SER A 20 25.57 16.49 -17.50
C SER A 20 24.97 16.92 -16.16
N LEU A 21 24.06 17.90 -16.16
CA LEU A 21 23.09 18.06 -15.08
C LEU A 21 22.12 16.87 -15.14
N GLY A 22 22.52 15.78 -14.49
CA GLY A 22 21.67 14.60 -14.35
C GLY A 22 20.34 15.01 -13.72
N CYS A 23 19.25 14.75 -14.42
CA CYS A 23 17.91 14.92 -13.87
C CYS A 23 17.73 13.87 -12.77
N SER A 24 17.76 14.28 -11.50
CA SER A 24 17.38 13.41 -10.40
C SER A 24 15.85 13.39 -10.33
N THR A 25 15.24 12.24 -10.58
CA THR A 25 13.84 12.02 -10.21
C THR A 25 13.71 12.13 -8.70
N ILE A 26 12.75 12.92 -8.22
CA ILE A 26 12.48 13.06 -6.79
C ILE A 26 11.47 11.99 -6.43
N GLU A 27 11.94 10.91 -5.80
CA GLU A 27 11.05 9.92 -5.23
C GLU A 27 10.29 10.53 -4.04
N GLN A 28 8.95 10.47 -4.08
CA GLN A 28 8.12 11.03 -3.02
C GLN A 28 7.89 10.03 -1.89
N ILE A 29 8.63 10.17 -0.79
CA ILE A 29 8.33 9.47 0.46
C ILE A 29 7.13 10.16 1.12
N LYS A 30 6.03 9.41 1.30
CA LYS A 30 4.75 9.94 1.82
C LYS A 30 4.40 9.44 3.22
N ASN A 31 5.12 8.47 3.79
CA ASN A 31 4.86 8.06 5.16
C ASN A 31 5.48 9.07 6.15
N GLU A 32 4.65 9.53 7.07
CA GLU A 32 5.02 10.50 8.09
C GLU A 32 5.36 9.79 9.40
N PRO A 33 6.31 10.32 10.19
CA PRO A 33 6.61 9.74 11.50
C PRO A 33 5.41 9.89 12.44
N ILE A 34 5.25 8.95 13.36
CA ILE A 34 4.22 9.06 14.42
C ILE A 34 4.48 10.35 15.23
N SER A 35 3.46 11.21 15.36
CA SER A 35 3.53 12.47 16.10
C SER A 35 3.06 12.29 17.55
N GLY A 36 3.92 12.59 18.52
CA GLY A 36 3.60 12.57 19.95
C GLY A 36 4.02 11.29 20.69
N LYS A 37 4.22 11.42 22.01
CA LYS A 37 4.58 10.32 22.93
C LYS A 37 3.38 9.45 23.35
N ASN A 38 2.24 9.61 22.69
CA ASN A 38 1.01 8.93 23.08
C ASN A 38 0.79 7.75 22.14
N ASP A 39 1.03 6.58 22.73
CA ASP A 39 0.34 5.34 22.45
C ASP A 39 0.61 4.68 21.10
N THR A 40 1.76 4.00 21.09
CA THR A 40 1.87 2.64 20.56
C THR A 40 0.88 1.63 21.19
N GLU A 41 -0.06 2.06 22.07
CA GLU A 41 -1.23 1.29 22.40
C GLU A 41 -2.08 1.11 21.14
N LEU A 42 -1.95 -0.07 20.53
CA LEU A 42 -2.99 -1.06 20.22
C LEU A 42 -4.49 -0.73 20.46
N THR A 43 -4.98 0.52 20.38
CA THR A 43 -6.33 0.85 20.85
C THR A 43 -7.36 1.05 19.75
N SER A 44 -6.98 1.26 18.48
CA SER A 44 -7.91 1.21 17.34
C SER A 44 -7.16 1.05 16.01
N GLY A 45 -7.70 0.25 15.08
CA GLY A 45 -7.15 0.14 13.72
C GLY A 45 -5.93 -0.77 13.51
N THR A 46 -5.54 -1.59 14.50
CA THR A 46 -4.59 -2.69 14.29
C THR A 46 -5.35 -4.00 14.04
N LEU A 47 -4.79 -4.89 13.21
CA LEU A 47 -5.35 -6.23 13.02
C LEU A 47 -5.40 -6.97 14.36
N PHE A 48 -4.40 -6.74 15.22
CA PHE A 48 -4.34 -7.32 16.55
C PHE A 48 -5.33 -6.71 17.53
N SER A 49 -5.58 -5.39 17.52
CA SER A 49 -6.60 -4.78 18.40
C SER A 49 -8.00 -5.21 18.00
N ALA A 50 -8.30 -5.24 16.70
CA ALA A 50 -9.61 -5.66 16.22
C ALA A 50 -9.81 -7.20 16.33
N ALA A 51 -8.75 -8.01 16.23
CA ALA A 51 -8.83 -9.44 16.56
C ALA A 51 -8.92 -9.72 18.07
N ARG A 52 -8.33 -8.87 18.92
CA ARG A 52 -8.35 -9.00 20.41
C ARG A 52 -9.58 -8.42 21.08
N ALA A 53 -10.21 -7.40 20.48
CA ALA A 53 -11.43 -6.79 21.02
C ALA A 53 -12.53 -7.83 21.22
N GLY A 54 -12.43 -8.99 20.56
CA GLY A 54 -13.46 -10.02 20.51
C GLY A 54 -14.61 -9.50 19.68
N ASN A 55 -15.10 -10.29 18.73
CA ASN A 55 -16.33 -9.88 18.07
C ASN A 55 -17.47 -10.06 19.08
N PRO A 56 -18.18 -9.01 19.53
CA PRO A 56 -19.33 -9.17 20.43
C PRO A 56 -20.44 -10.03 19.82
N LYS A 57 -20.40 -10.24 18.49
CA LYS A 57 -21.29 -11.12 17.73
C LYS A 57 -20.89 -12.61 17.81
N GLY A 58 -19.72 -12.94 18.36
CA GLY A 58 -19.23 -14.31 18.57
C GLY A 58 -18.62 -15.02 17.36
N ILE A 59 -18.56 -14.35 16.20
CA ILE A 59 -17.99 -14.87 14.95
C ILE A 59 -17.03 -13.82 14.40
N THR A 60 -15.88 -14.23 13.86
CA THR A 60 -15.00 -13.34 13.10
C THR A 60 -14.96 -13.76 11.64
N LEU A 61 -15.37 -12.87 10.73
CA LEU A 61 -15.37 -13.13 9.29
C LEU A 61 -14.27 -12.34 8.58
N ILE A 62 -13.39 -13.06 7.91
CA ILE A 62 -12.24 -12.50 7.19
C ILE A 62 -12.33 -12.89 5.72
N LEU A 63 -12.20 -11.91 4.84
CA LEU A 63 -12.06 -12.14 3.40
C LEU A 63 -10.59 -12.03 2.99
N ALA A 64 -10.19 -12.85 2.02
CA ALA A 64 -8.87 -12.80 1.40
C ALA A 64 -9.03 -12.66 -0.11
N PHE A 65 -8.68 -11.49 -0.65
CA PHE A 65 -8.79 -11.16 -2.07
C PHE A 65 -7.44 -11.31 -2.76
N SER A 66 -7.39 -12.19 -3.75
CA SER A 66 -6.16 -12.52 -4.46
C SER A 66 -5.78 -11.47 -5.52
N GLY A 67 -4.58 -11.61 -6.05
CA GLY A 67 -4.07 -10.83 -7.17
C GLY A 67 -4.53 -11.42 -8.50
N GLY A 68 -4.16 -10.74 -9.60
CA GLY A 68 -4.56 -11.13 -10.96
C GLY A 68 -5.21 -10.00 -11.78
N GLY A 69 -4.92 -8.74 -11.42
CA GLY A 69 -5.42 -7.55 -12.11
C GLY A 69 -6.95 -7.45 -12.11
N THR A 70 -7.52 -6.92 -13.20
CA THR A 70 -8.96 -6.66 -13.33
C THR A 70 -9.83 -7.90 -13.12
N ARG A 71 -9.36 -9.09 -13.50
CA ARG A 71 -10.11 -10.35 -13.30
C ARG A 71 -10.30 -10.67 -11.82
N ALA A 72 -9.23 -10.53 -11.03
CA ALA A 72 -9.30 -10.75 -9.60
C ALA A 72 -10.14 -9.66 -8.91
N SER A 73 -10.00 -8.40 -9.35
CA SER A 73 -10.83 -7.29 -8.87
C SER A 73 -12.33 -7.53 -9.11
N ALA A 74 -12.69 -8.03 -10.31
CA ALA A 74 -14.07 -8.37 -10.65
C ALA A 74 -14.60 -9.56 -9.85
N LEU A 75 -13.78 -10.59 -9.62
CA LEU A 75 -14.15 -11.72 -8.76
C LEU A 75 -14.42 -11.25 -7.33
N SER A 76 -13.50 -10.46 -6.75
CA SER A 76 -13.68 -9.87 -5.42
C SER A 76 -14.94 -9.02 -5.33
N TYR A 77 -15.26 -8.25 -6.38
CA TYR A 77 -16.47 -7.45 -6.44
C TYR A 77 -17.73 -8.32 -6.45
N GLY A 78 -17.78 -9.37 -7.28
CA GLY A 78 -18.90 -10.31 -7.29
C GLY A 78 -19.10 -11.04 -5.95
N VAL A 79 -18.00 -11.34 -5.23
CA VAL A 79 -18.10 -11.87 -3.85
C VAL A 79 -18.76 -10.86 -2.92
N LEU A 80 -18.41 -9.57 -3.00
CA LEU A 80 -19.06 -8.54 -2.18
C LEU A 80 -20.55 -8.39 -2.52
N GLU A 81 -20.93 -8.52 -3.80
CA GLU A 81 -22.35 -8.50 -4.21
C GLU A 81 -23.12 -9.67 -3.61
N GLU A 82 -22.59 -10.90 -3.70
CA GLU A 82 -23.26 -12.07 -3.14
C GLU A 82 -23.38 -11.99 -1.62
N LEU A 83 -22.33 -11.50 -0.93
CA LEU A 83 -22.38 -11.29 0.52
C LEU A 83 -23.39 -10.21 0.93
N ARG A 84 -23.57 -9.16 0.10
CA ARG A 84 -24.58 -8.11 0.32
C ARG A 84 -25.99 -8.69 0.22
N ASP A 85 -26.22 -9.57 -0.76
CA ASP A 85 -27.54 -10.12 -1.08
C ASP A 85 -27.89 -11.33 -0.20
N THR A 86 -26.89 -11.92 0.46
CA THR A 86 -27.06 -13.01 1.43
C THR A 86 -27.39 -12.47 2.82
N ASN A 87 -28.60 -12.76 3.32
CA ASN A 87 -28.99 -12.46 4.70
C ASN A 87 -28.77 -13.65 5.63
N VAL A 88 -28.25 -13.39 6.83
CA VAL A 88 -28.06 -14.36 7.91
C VAL A 88 -28.74 -13.88 9.20
N THR A 89 -29.03 -14.81 10.12
CA THR A 89 -29.60 -14.46 11.43
C THR A 89 -28.54 -14.56 12.51
N ILE A 90 -28.12 -13.42 13.06
CA ILE A 90 -27.13 -13.33 14.14
C ILE A 90 -27.76 -12.59 15.32
N GLY A 91 -27.72 -13.18 16.51
CA GLY A 91 -28.35 -12.59 17.71
C GLY A 91 -29.85 -12.34 17.55
N GLY A 92 -30.55 -13.15 16.74
CA GLY A 92 -31.98 -13.00 16.45
C GLY A 92 -32.35 -11.89 15.47
N LYS A 93 -31.38 -11.19 14.88
CA LYS A 93 -31.59 -10.16 13.85
C LYS A 93 -31.16 -10.67 12.48
N SER A 94 -31.96 -10.37 11.45
CA SER A 94 -31.55 -10.58 10.07
C SER A 94 -30.58 -9.46 9.66
N THR A 95 -29.39 -9.82 9.18
CA THR A 95 -28.32 -8.91 8.78
C THR A 95 -27.70 -9.41 7.47
N ARG A 96 -27.17 -8.51 6.64
CA ARG A 96 -26.44 -8.91 5.44
C ARG A 96 -25.14 -9.56 5.89
N LEU A 97 -24.75 -10.66 5.26
CA LEU A 97 -23.49 -11.33 5.58
C LEU A 97 -22.28 -10.41 5.34
N LEU A 98 -22.41 -9.46 4.39
CA LEU A 98 -21.42 -8.42 4.16
C LEU A 98 -21.17 -7.51 5.38
N ASP A 99 -22.20 -7.20 6.16
CA ASP A 99 -22.11 -6.35 7.37
C ASP A 99 -21.43 -7.07 8.55
N GLU A 100 -21.14 -8.36 8.37
CA GLU A 100 -20.45 -9.22 9.32
C GLU A 100 -18.97 -9.38 9.00
N VAL A 101 -18.50 -8.84 7.87
CA VAL A 101 -17.08 -8.89 7.50
C VAL A 101 -16.29 -7.95 8.41
N ASP A 102 -15.33 -8.51 9.14
CA ASP A 102 -14.49 -7.77 10.08
C ASP A 102 -13.17 -7.30 9.42
N PHE A 103 -12.67 -8.10 8.47
CA PHE A 103 -11.38 -7.83 7.83
C PHE A 103 -11.36 -8.27 6.37
N ILE A 104 -10.62 -7.52 5.55
CA ILE A 104 -10.29 -7.93 4.19
C ILE A 104 -8.78 -7.84 4.00
N SER A 105 -8.13 -8.98 3.82
CA SER A 105 -6.74 -9.04 3.34
C SER A 105 -6.74 -9.07 1.83
N SER A 106 -5.87 -8.30 1.19
CA SER A 106 -5.90 -8.14 -0.26
C SER A 106 -4.51 -7.98 -0.87
N VAL A 107 -4.37 -8.38 -2.13
CA VAL A 107 -3.17 -8.13 -2.95
C VAL A 107 -3.56 -7.69 -4.36
N SER A 108 -2.75 -6.85 -5.00
CA SER A 108 -2.84 -6.45 -6.41
C SER A 108 -4.26 -6.04 -6.84
N GLY A 109 -4.84 -6.68 -7.85
CA GLY A 109 -6.22 -6.40 -8.30
C GLY A 109 -7.28 -6.52 -7.20
N GLY A 110 -7.12 -7.46 -6.27
CA GLY A 110 -8.01 -7.57 -5.10
C GLY A 110 -7.93 -6.37 -4.16
N SER A 111 -6.77 -5.70 -4.09
CA SER A 111 -6.59 -4.49 -3.28
C SER A 111 -7.33 -3.29 -3.85
N ILE A 112 -7.52 -3.21 -5.17
CA ILE A 112 -8.35 -2.18 -5.80
C ILE A 112 -9.79 -2.29 -5.26
N THR A 113 -10.37 -3.49 -5.31
CA THR A 113 -11.73 -3.73 -4.81
C THR A 113 -11.84 -3.54 -3.30
N ALA A 114 -10.91 -4.12 -2.53
CA ALA A 114 -10.93 -4.05 -1.07
C ALA A 114 -10.80 -2.61 -0.57
N ALA A 115 -9.87 -1.84 -1.13
CA ALA A 115 -9.64 -0.46 -0.74
C ALA A 115 -10.83 0.44 -1.09
N TYR A 116 -11.44 0.23 -2.27
CA TYR A 116 -12.60 1.01 -2.67
C TYR A 116 -13.81 0.73 -1.77
N TYR A 117 -14.05 -0.55 -1.44
CA TYR A 117 -15.08 -0.90 -0.45
C TYR A 117 -14.76 -0.35 0.94
N GLY A 118 -13.48 -0.37 1.33
CA GLY A 118 -12.97 0.23 2.55
C GLY A 118 -13.39 1.69 2.71
N LEU A 119 -13.15 2.50 1.67
CA LEU A 119 -13.41 3.94 1.68
C LEU A 119 -14.89 4.29 1.50
N PHE A 120 -15.57 3.59 0.60
CA PHE A 120 -16.86 4.05 0.08
C PHE A 120 -18.05 3.14 0.44
N ARG A 121 -17.82 1.99 1.06
CA ARG A 121 -18.85 1.03 1.47
C ARG A 121 -19.81 0.71 0.31
N ASP A 122 -21.12 0.78 0.53
CA ASP A 122 -22.16 0.43 -0.44
C ASP A 122 -22.06 1.20 -1.77
N LYS A 123 -21.37 2.35 -1.80
CA LYS A 123 -21.12 3.08 -3.05
C LYS A 123 -20.40 2.22 -4.10
N ILE A 124 -19.60 1.23 -3.67
CA ILE A 124 -18.94 0.28 -4.57
C ILE A 124 -19.93 -0.37 -5.55
N PHE A 125 -21.17 -0.63 -5.12
CA PHE A 125 -22.17 -1.32 -5.95
C PHE A 125 -22.82 -0.43 -7.01
N TYR A 126 -22.47 0.86 -7.07
CA TYR A 126 -23.06 1.81 -7.99
C TYR A 126 -22.06 2.33 -9.02
N ASP A 127 -20.82 2.62 -8.60
CA ASP A 127 -19.86 3.33 -9.48
C ASP A 127 -18.50 2.65 -9.64
N PHE A 128 -18.20 1.60 -8.87
CA PHE A 128 -16.91 0.91 -8.94
C PHE A 128 -16.67 0.26 -10.29
N LYS A 129 -17.71 -0.35 -10.85
CA LYS A 129 -17.60 -1.06 -12.11
C LYS A 129 -17.13 -0.12 -13.21
N ASP A 130 -17.80 1.02 -13.34
CA ASP A 130 -17.51 2.02 -14.38
C ASP A 130 -16.18 2.73 -14.16
N LYS A 131 -15.83 3.01 -12.89
CA LYS A 131 -14.62 3.75 -12.54
C LYS A 131 -13.34 2.92 -12.58
N LEU A 132 -13.40 1.66 -12.13
CA LEU A 132 -12.22 0.85 -11.85
C LEU A 132 -12.20 -0.52 -12.53
N LEU A 133 -13.34 -1.19 -12.73
CA LEU A 133 -13.35 -2.51 -13.38
C LEU A 133 -13.31 -2.44 -14.91
N THR A 134 -14.05 -1.52 -15.51
CA THR A 134 -14.14 -1.39 -16.98
C THR A 134 -13.17 -0.36 -17.54
N ARG A 135 -12.46 0.37 -16.69
CA ARG A 135 -11.44 1.32 -17.11
C ARG A 135 -10.16 0.57 -17.47
N ASP A 136 -9.54 0.93 -18.60
CA ASP A 136 -8.27 0.37 -19.03
C ASP A 136 -7.08 0.94 -18.24
N LEU A 137 -7.08 0.72 -16.92
CA LEU A 137 -6.01 1.15 -16.02
C LEU A 137 -4.67 0.59 -16.49
N LYS A 138 -4.64 -0.68 -16.89
CA LYS A 138 -3.43 -1.33 -17.42
C LYS A 138 -2.87 -0.57 -18.63
N GLU A 139 -3.72 -0.16 -19.57
CA GLU A 139 -3.27 0.53 -20.78
C GLU A 139 -2.83 1.97 -20.48
N GLN A 140 -3.52 2.67 -19.57
CA GLN A 140 -3.10 3.99 -19.08
C GLN A 140 -1.74 3.93 -18.38
N ILE A 141 -1.51 2.87 -17.61
CA ILE A 141 -0.25 2.64 -16.92
C ILE A 141 0.85 2.29 -17.92
N ILE A 142 0.63 1.35 -18.85
CA ILE A 142 1.61 0.99 -19.89
C ILE A 142 1.96 2.20 -20.76
N SER A 143 0.97 2.98 -21.19
CA SER A 143 1.22 4.18 -21.99
C SER A 143 1.99 5.25 -21.22
N THR A 144 1.79 5.35 -19.91
CA THR A 144 2.58 6.22 -19.03
C THR A 144 4.03 5.75 -18.92
N VAL A 145 4.25 4.45 -18.73
CA VAL A 145 5.58 3.83 -18.64
C VAL A 145 6.34 3.94 -19.96
N LEU A 146 5.66 3.79 -21.11
CA LEU A 146 6.30 3.86 -22.44
C LEU A 146 6.45 5.29 -22.98
N ASN A 147 6.02 6.32 -22.24
CA ASN A 147 6.12 7.70 -22.68
C ASN A 147 7.46 8.33 -22.26
N PRO A 148 8.41 8.52 -23.20
CA PRO A 148 9.74 9.01 -22.88
C PRO A 148 9.71 10.44 -22.32
N LEU A 149 8.71 11.26 -22.67
CA LEU A 149 8.57 12.61 -22.12
C LEU A 149 8.29 12.58 -20.60
N ARG A 150 7.63 11.53 -20.10
CA ARG A 150 7.35 11.38 -18.66
C ARG A 150 8.58 10.92 -17.88
N TRP A 151 9.53 10.23 -18.53
CA TRP A 151 10.81 9.85 -17.91
C TRP A 151 11.68 11.06 -17.56
N PHE A 152 11.50 12.16 -18.29
CA PHE A 152 12.19 13.44 -18.05
C PHE A 152 11.36 14.41 -17.19
N SER A 153 10.23 13.98 -16.65
CA SER A 153 9.44 14.82 -15.74
C SER A 153 10.00 14.79 -14.32
N ASN A 154 9.69 15.82 -13.52
CA ASN A 154 10.13 15.89 -12.11
C ASN A 154 9.50 14.79 -11.22
N LEU A 155 8.44 14.13 -11.70
CA LEU A 155 7.77 13.02 -11.04
C LEU A 155 8.26 11.69 -11.63
N GLY A 156 8.59 10.73 -10.77
CA GLY A 156 8.93 9.38 -11.21
C GLY A 156 7.73 8.66 -11.84
N ILE A 157 7.99 7.64 -12.66
CA ILE A 157 6.96 6.79 -13.31
C ILE A 157 5.98 6.24 -12.27
N THR A 158 6.48 5.90 -11.09
CA THR A 158 5.69 5.42 -9.96
C THR A 158 4.70 6.45 -9.45
N ASP A 159 5.09 7.73 -9.29
CA ASP A 159 4.16 8.78 -8.86
C ASP A 159 3.08 9.08 -9.90
N HIS A 160 3.39 8.97 -11.20
CA HIS A 160 2.36 9.02 -12.26
C HIS A 160 1.38 7.84 -12.15
N THR A 161 1.88 6.64 -11.85
CA THR A 161 1.05 5.44 -11.67
C THR A 161 0.13 5.57 -10.45
N VAL A 162 0.63 6.15 -9.35
CA VAL A 162 -0.19 6.51 -8.18
C VAL A 162 -1.30 7.49 -8.60
N GLY A 163 -0.97 8.49 -9.42
CA GLY A 163 -1.94 9.43 -9.99
C GLY A 163 -3.05 8.75 -10.78
N ILE A 164 -2.76 7.71 -11.56
CA ILE A 164 -3.79 6.94 -12.29
C ILE A 164 -4.79 6.29 -11.33
N TYR A 165 -4.32 5.74 -10.21
CA TYR A 165 -5.21 5.17 -9.20
C TYR A 165 -6.01 6.27 -8.48
N ALA A 166 -5.38 7.39 -8.14
CA ALA A 166 -6.07 8.55 -7.55
C ALA A 166 -7.20 9.03 -8.48
N ASP A 167 -6.90 9.30 -9.75
CA ASP A 167 -7.86 9.76 -10.77
C ASP A 167 -8.98 8.76 -11.04
N ALA A 168 -8.70 7.47 -10.90
CA ALA A 168 -9.67 6.42 -11.16
C ALA A 168 -10.69 6.23 -10.02
N GLY A 169 -10.54 6.92 -8.89
CA GLY A 169 -11.58 6.98 -7.85
C GLY A 169 -11.07 7.01 -6.42
N PHE A 170 -9.78 6.78 -6.19
CA PHE A 170 -9.20 6.86 -4.84
C PHE A 170 -8.90 8.29 -4.38
N GLY A 171 -8.80 9.25 -5.31
CA GLY A 171 -8.50 10.66 -5.00
C GLY A 171 -7.32 10.82 -4.03
N GLU A 172 -7.48 11.78 -3.12
CA GLU A 172 -6.52 12.07 -2.03
C GLU A 172 -6.88 11.34 -0.72
N TYR A 173 -7.75 10.33 -0.76
CA TYR A 173 -8.18 9.62 0.45
C TYR A 173 -7.01 8.87 1.11
N THR A 174 -6.96 8.92 2.43
CA THR A 174 -5.95 8.27 3.27
C THR A 174 -6.52 7.05 3.99
N PHE A 175 -5.64 6.26 4.62
CA PHE A 175 -6.10 5.20 5.51
C PHE A 175 -6.86 5.75 6.72
N GLY A 176 -6.62 6.99 7.14
CA GLY A 176 -7.40 7.66 8.19
C GLY A 176 -8.88 7.73 7.80
N ASP A 177 -9.17 8.22 6.59
CA ASP A 177 -10.55 8.27 6.05
C ASP A 177 -11.21 6.89 6.01
N MET A 178 -10.42 5.85 5.73
CA MET A 178 -10.88 4.46 5.73
C MET A 178 -11.14 3.92 7.14
N LEU A 179 -10.24 4.20 8.08
CA LEU A 179 -10.33 3.76 9.48
C LEU A 179 -11.51 4.41 10.21
N GLU A 180 -11.84 5.66 9.87
CA GLU A 180 -13.04 6.35 10.38
C GLU A 180 -14.35 5.62 10.05
N LYS A 181 -14.37 4.80 8.98
CA LYS A 181 -15.53 3.97 8.62
C LYS A 181 -15.70 2.72 9.50
N GLY A 182 -14.73 2.41 10.38
CA GLY A 182 -14.71 1.19 11.18
C GLY A 182 -14.54 -0.10 10.36
N PRO A 183 -15.00 -1.26 10.85
CA PRO A 183 -14.93 -2.53 10.13
C PRO A 183 -15.73 -2.53 8.79
N PRO A 184 -15.29 -3.30 7.77
CA PRO A 184 -14.08 -4.11 7.82
C PRO A 184 -12.80 -3.28 7.69
N TYR A 185 -11.78 -3.71 8.42
CA TYR A 185 -10.43 -3.17 8.29
C TYR A 185 -9.73 -3.81 7.09
N ILE A 186 -9.13 -2.98 6.23
CA ILE A 186 -8.52 -3.43 4.98
C ILE A 186 -7.00 -3.55 5.16
N ALA A 187 -6.47 -4.75 4.96
CA ALA A 187 -5.05 -4.99 4.84
C ALA A 187 -4.68 -5.06 3.36
N ILE A 188 -3.99 -4.04 2.86
CA ILE A 188 -3.35 -4.06 1.54
C ILE A 188 -1.95 -4.64 1.73
N ASN A 189 -1.58 -5.64 0.95
CA ASN A 189 -0.28 -6.29 1.08
C ASN A 189 0.60 -5.99 -0.14
N ALA A 190 1.88 -5.80 0.11
CA ALA A 190 2.95 -5.68 -0.88
C ALA A 190 4.12 -6.58 -0.45
N THR A 191 5.11 -6.71 -1.30
CA THR A 191 6.38 -7.40 -1.05
C THR A 191 7.50 -6.38 -0.81
N ASP A 192 8.19 -6.53 0.32
CA ASP A 192 9.48 -5.87 0.56
C ASP A 192 10.58 -6.59 -0.22
N LEU A 193 11.10 -5.93 -1.25
CA LEU A 193 12.13 -6.47 -2.15
C LEU A 193 13.40 -6.90 -1.43
N SER A 194 13.76 -6.22 -0.34
CA SER A 194 15.03 -6.48 0.33
C SER A 194 15.05 -7.80 1.09
N GLN A 195 13.89 -8.38 1.38
CA GLN A 195 13.74 -9.66 2.09
C GLN A 195 12.89 -10.68 1.31
N GLY A 196 12.22 -10.26 0.23
CA GLY A 196 11.25 -11.10 -0.48
C GLY A 196 10.08 -11.51 0.42
N ALA A 197 9.66 -10.61 1.31
CA ALA A 197 8.68 -10.90 2.35
C ALA A 197 7.52 -9.90 2.33
N ARG A 198 6.35 -10.36 2.78
CA ARG A 198 5.13 -9.55 2.81
C ARG A 198 5.24 -8.38 3.80
N PHE A 199 4.95 -7.20 3.30
CA PHE A 199 4.64 -5.99 4.07
C PHE A 199 3.13 -5.70 3.97
N SER A 200 2.48 -5.40 5.09
CA SER A 200 1.07 -5.02 5.09
C SER A 200 0.94 -3.54 5.42
N PHE A 201 0.14 -2.82 4.64
CA PHE A 201 -0.34 -1.49 5.01
C PHE A 201 -1.39 -1.65 6.13
N LEU A 202 -0.88 -1.78 7.34
CA LEU A 202 -1.59 -1.91 8.62
C LEU A 202 -0.80 -1.12 9.66
N GLN A 203 -1.50 -0.55 10.64
CA GLN A 203 -0.84 0.24 11.69
C GLN A 203 0.20 -0.61 12.44
N ASP A 204 0.00 -1.92 12.55
CA ASP A 204 0.97 -2.86 13.13
C ASP A 204 2.34 -2.83 12.45
N TYR A 205 2.37 -2.81 11.12
CA TYR A 205 3.61 -2.75 10.34
C TYR A 205 4.16 -1.31 10.30
N PHE A 206 3.28 -0.32 10.25
CA PHE A 206 3.67 1.09 10.30
C PHE A 206 4.31 1.47 11.65
N ASN A 207 3.87 0.88 12.76
CA ASN A 207 4.51 0.97 14.06
C ASN A 207 5.95 0.44 14.04
N LEU A 208 6.21 -0.66 13.31
CA LEU A 208 7.58 -1.20 13.17
C LEU A 208 8.53 -0.22 12.48
N ILE A 209 8.00 0.65 11.61
CA ILE A 209 8.75 1.69 10.89
C ILE A 209 8.52 3.10 11.48
N CYS A 210 7.98 3.19 12.70
CA CYS A 210 7.67 4.43 13.42
C CYS A 210 6.90 5.46 12.58
N SER A 211 5.95 4.98 11.78
CA SER A 211 5.13 5.81 10.88
C SER A 211 3.65 5.76 11.22
N ASP A 212 2.93 6.82 10.90
CA ASP A 212 1.48 6.89 11.02
C ASP A 212 0.83 6.37 9.73
N LEU A 213 0.02 5.31 9.80
CA LEU A 213 -0.70 4.82 8.63
C LEU A 213 -1.82 5.77 8.24
N SER A 214 -2.44 6.46 9.20
CA SER A 214 -3.66 7.23 8.97
C SER A 214 -3.47 8.39 7.99
N THR A 215 -2.24 8.91 7.86
CA THR A 215 -1.89 9.95 6.88
C THR A 215 -1.48 9.39 5.52
N PHE A 216 -1.27 8.08 5.41
CA PHE A 216 -0.77 7.46 4.18
C PHE A 216 -1.84 7.39 3.09
N PRO A 217 -1.55 7.81 1.84
CA PRO A 217 -2.54 7.77 0.76
C PRO A 217 -2.90 6.33 0.34
N VAL A 218 -4.21 6.05 0.22
CA VAL A 218 -4.71 4.72 -0.18
C VAL A 218 -4.29 4.37 -1.61
N ALA A 219 -4.37 5.34 -2.52
CA ALA A 219 -3.93 5.16 -3.92
C ALA A 219 -2.47 4.68 -4.00
N ARG A 220 -1.60 5.17 -3.11
CA ARG A 220 -0.19 4.79 -3.05
C ARG A 220 0.02 3.36 -2.57
N ALA A 221 -0.75 2.91 -1.58
CA ALA A 221 -0.72 1.52 -1.12
C ALA A 221 -1.28 0.55 -2.17
N VAL A 222 -2.38 0.91 -2.84
CA VAL A 222 -2.93 0.13 -3.96
C VAL A 222 -1.91 0.04 -5.10
N ALA A 223 -1.24 1.13 -5.45
CA ALA A 223 -0.17 1.14 -6.44
C ALA A 223 0.99 0.23 -6.04
N ALA A 224 1.45 0.29 -4.78
CA ALA A 224 2.52 -0.59 -4.28
C ALA A 224 2.14 -2.08 -4.40
N SER A 225 0.89 -2.41 -4.09
CA SER A 225 0.36 -3.79 -4.14
C SER A 225 0.13 -4.28 -5.58
N ALA A 226 -0.25 -3.39 -6.49
CA ALA A 226 -0.51 -3.72 -7.89
C ALA A 226 0.72 -3.58 -8.79
N ALA A 227 1.84 -3.09 -8.25
CA ALA A 227 3.07 -2.85 -8.99
C ALA A 227 3.67 -4.17 -9.50
N MET A 228 3.47 -4.45 -10.79
CA MET A 228 4.15 -5.55 -11.47
C MET A 228 5.67 -5.31 -11.50
N PRO A 229 6.50 -6.26 -11.02
CA PRO A 229 7.95 -6.13 -11.06
C PRO A 229 8.43 -5.84 -12.49
N LEU A 230 9.46 -5.01 -12.64
CA LEU A 230 10.06 -4.51 -13.89
C LEU A 230 9.30 -3.39 -14.63
N LEU A 231 8.01 -3.18 -14.38
CA LEU A 231 7.26 -2.07 -15.00
C LEU A 231 7.26 -0.79 -14.13
N PHE A 232 7.54 -0.91 -12.83
CA PHE A 232 7.44 0.18 -11.86
C PHE A 232 8.67 0.25 -10.96
N ASP A 233 9.05 1.47 -10.58
CA ASP A 233 9.97 1.65 -9.46
C ASP A 233 9.21 1.30 -8.16
N PRO A 234 9.87 0.71 -7.16
CA PRO A 234 9.25 0.40 -5.88
C PRO A 234 8.64 1.63 -5.22
N ILE A 235 7.55 1.46 -4.48
CA ILE A 235 7.08 2.49 -3.56
C ILE A 235 7.99 2.44 -2.33
N VAL A 236 8.73 3.53 -2.09
CA VAL A 236 9.59 3.64 -0.91
C VAL A 236 8.88 4.24 0.29
N LEU A 237 9.06 3.58 1.43
CA LEU A 237 8.73 4.10 2.76
C LEU A 237 10.02 4.38 3.54
N LYS A 238 10.03 5.43 4.36
CA LYS A 238 11.11 5.70 5.32
C LYS A 238 10.92 4.89 6.60
N ASN A 239 11.98 4.26 7.07
CA ASN A 239 12.01 3.55 8.34
C ASN A 239 12.52 4.49 9.44
N TYR A 240 11.62 5.20 10.11
CA TYR A 240 11.99 6.18 11.14
C TYR A 240 12.45 5.48 12.44
N ASP A 241 13.32 6.16 13.17
CA ASP A 241 13.84 5.78 14.49
C ASP A 241 13.25 6.63 15.63
N THR A 242 12.07 7.22 15.38
CA THR A 242 11.43 8.23 16.24
C THR A 242 10.54 7.66 17.35
N CYS A 243 10.42 6.32 17.47
CA CYS A 243 9.52 5.65 18.42
C CYS A 243 10.16 4.43 19.10
N ASP A 244 9.61 4.00 20.25
CA ASP A 244 10.01 2.77 20.94
C ASP A 244 9.19 1.58 20.42
N ILE A 245 9.87 0.52 20.01
CA ILE A 245 9.28 -0.70 19.43
C ILE A 245 9.65 -1.97 20.22
N LYS A 246 10.15 -1.84 21.46
CA LYS A 246 10.58 -2.99 22.29
C LYS A 246 9.51 -4.07 22.42
N ASP A 247 8.25 -3.70 22.62
CA ASP A 247 7.16 -4.66 22.77
C ASP A 247 6.91 -5.45 21.48
N SER A 248 6.94 -4.75 20.34
CA SER A 248 6.86 -5.39 19.02
C SER A 248 8.05 -6.32 18.78
N ILE A 249 9.26 -5.91 19.15
CA ILE A 249 10.48 -6.75 19.06
C ILE A 249 10.32 -8.01 19.90
N ASN A 250 9.92 -7.88 21.17
CA ASN A 250 9.73 -9.01 22.08
C ASN A 250 8.68 -9.99 21.54
N PHE A 251 7.54 -9.46 21.07
CA PHE A 251 6.50 -10.27 20.45
C PHE A 251 7.02 -11.01 19.22
N LEU A 252 7.62 -10.32 18.26
CA LEU A 252 8.12 -10.91 17.03
C LEU A 252 9.22 -11.94 17.29
N SER A 253 10.15 -11.65 18.21
CA SER A 253 11.23 -12.57 18.61
C SER A 253 10.71 -13.85 19.25
N SER A 254 9.57 -13.79 19.96
CA SER A 254 8.91 -15.01 20.46
C SER A 254 8.36 -15.89 19.32
N LYS A 255 7.99 -15.28 18.19
CA LYS A 255 7.40 -15.96 17.02
C LYS A 255 8.43 -16.45 16.01
N THR A 256 9.64 -15.90 16.00
CA THR A 256 10.73 -16.41 15.14
C THR A 256 11.16 -17.83 15.52
N SER A 257 10.98 -18.22 16.78
CA SER A 257 11.40 -19.51 17.32
C SER A 257 10.27 -20.54 17.42
N ILE A 258 9.02 -20.14 17.20
CA ILE A 258 7.83 -20.96 17.46
C ILE A 258 6.90 -20.97 16.24
N GLY A 259 6.51 -22.16 15.77
CA GLY A 259 5.45 -22.34 14.78
C GLY A 259 5.90 -22.77 13.37
N LYS A 260 4.95 -22.77 12.43
CA LYS A 260 5.17 -23.15 11.03
C LYS A 260 6.23 -22.24 10.39
N HIS A 261 6.94 -22.76 9.39
CA HIS A 261 8.01 -22.04 8.68
C HIS A 261 7.55 -20.67 8.16
N SER A 262 6.33 -20.56 7.64
CA SER A 262 5.76 -19.30 7.14
C SER A 262 5.62 -18.23 8.23
N ILE A 263 5.23 -18.62 9.45
CA ILE A 263 5.10 -17.70 10.59
C ILE A 263 6.47 -17.19 11.01
N ARG A 264 7.45 -18.10 11.10
CA ARG A 264 8.82 -17.76 11.45
C ARG A 264 9.43 -16.78 10.44
N ASN A 265 9.28 -17.05 9.14
CA ASN A 265 9.76 -16.16 8.08
C ASN A 265 9.09 -14.78 8.14
N THR A 266 7.78 -14.73 8.34
CA THR A 266 7.04 -13.46 8.46
C THR A 266 7.52 -12.67 9.68
N ALA A 267 7.70 -13.34 10.82
CA ALA A 267 8.18 -12.71 12.05
C ALA A 267 9.62 -12.19 11.90
N SER A 268 10.51 -12.97 11.28
CA SER A 268 11.90 -12.55 11.02
C SER A 268 11.96 -11.36 10.06
N ALA A 269 11.16 -11.37 8.99
CA ALA A 269 11.08 -10.24 8.07
C ALA A 269 10.55 -8.99 8.77
N ALA A 270 9.49 -9.09 9.57
CA ALA A 270 8.98 -7.97 10.35
C ALA A 270 10.01 -7.46 11.38
N LEU A 271 10.71 -8.36 12.07
CA LEU A 271 11.73 -8.02 13.06
C LEU A 271 12.89 -7.24 12.42
N SER A 272 13.21 -7.51 11.16
CA SER A 272 14.28 -6.82 10.45
C SER A 272 14.05 -5.31 10.29
N TYR A 273 12.83 -4.78 10.46
CA TYR A 273 12.57 -3.33 10.48
C TYR A 273 13.11 -2.64 11.74
N SER A 274 13.43 -3.40 12.80
CA SER A 274 14.07 -2.85 14.00
C SER A 274 15.49 -2.33 13.75
N ASN A 275 16.16 -2.79 12.70
CA ASN A 275 17.48 -2.32 12.30
C ASN A 275 17.39 -1.03 11.47
N LYS A 276 17.08 0.08 12.13
CA LYS A 276 16.87 1.40 11.49
C LYS A 276 18.07 1.91 10.71
N LYS A 277 19.28 1.61 11.20
CA LYS A 277 20.53 2.10 10.62
C LYS A 277 20.88 1.39 9.31
N GLU A 278 20.74 0.06 9.26
CA GLU A 278 21.06 -0.71 8.04
C GLU A 278 19.89 -0.75 7.06
N ARG A 279 18.66 -0.49 7.53
CA ARG A 279 17.44 -0.50 6.71
C ARG A 279 16.66 0.82 6.87
N PRO A 280 17.22 1.96 6.40
CA PRO A 280 16.56 3.26 6.51
C PRO A 280 15.33 3.41 5.60
N PHE A 281 15.16 2.52 4.62
CA PHE A 281 14.08 2.53 3.64
C PHE A 281 13.51 1.14 3.42
N VAL A 282 12.20 1.07 3.14
CA VAL A 282 11.47 -0.15 2.75
C VAL A 282 11.00 0.04 1.30
N HIS A 283 11.31 -0.92 0.43
CA HIS A 283 11.01 -0.84 -1.00
C HIS A 283 9.92 -1.84 -1.34
N LEU A 284 8.73 -1.34 -1.68
CA LEU A 284 7.53 -2.16 -1.84
C LEU A 284 7.12 -2.30 -3.31
N VAL A 285 6.87 -3.54 -3.71
CA VAL A 285 6.31 -3.92 -5.01
C VAL A 285 5.34 -5.09 -4.85
N ASP A 286 4.55 -5.40 -5.87
CA ASP A 286 3.84 -6.68 -6.08
C ASP A 286 3.35 -7.43 -4.82
N GLY A 287 2.06 -7.32 -4.52
CA GLY A 287 1.41 -7.99 -3.40
C GLY A 287 1.22 -9.49 -3.54
#